data_AF-A0A4D6HRQ1-F1
#
_entry.id   AF-A0A4D6HRQ1-F1
#
_cell.length_a   1.000
_cell.length_b   1.000
_cell.length_c   1.000
_cell.angle_alpha   90.00
_cell.angle_beta   90.00
_cell.angle_gamma   90.00
#
_symmetry.space_group_name_H-M   'P 1'
#
loop_
_entity.id
_entity.type
_entity.pdbx_description
1 polymer ?
#
loop_
_entity_poly.entity_id
_entity_poly.type
_entity_poly.pdbx_seq_one_letter_code
_entity_poly.pdbx_strand_id
1 'polypeptide(L)'
;MLETQLIAKRGDNVESVRWMELGDADAGMTHINGRHIEGTIDLDSAQITSFFPVGQTVKGRQLPATMSQQQVYDEIYRALKEGTRKPDGGEYKYVHSPDQSTGISEITIKMSGNNVTSSLPEDGPAVKKWVPNLNEGQGGWLDER
;
A
#
# COMPACT_ATOMS: atom_id res chain seq x y z
N MET A 1 -5.60 -15.20 -17.41
CA MET A 1 -4.84 -14.68 -16.26
C MET A 1 -5.67 -14.96 -15.02
N LEU A 2 -5.04 -15.38 -13.92
CA LEU A 2 -5.75 -15.66 -12.67
C LEU A 2 -5.96 -14.34 -11.93
N GLU A 3 -7.21 -13.88 -11.84
CA GLU A 3 -7.59 -12.81 -10.92
C GLU A 3 -7.48 -13.34 -9.49
N THR A 4 -6.75 -12.66 -8.61
CA THR A 4 -6.71 -13.03 -7.20
C THR A 4 -7.97 -12.52 -6.52
N GLN A 5 -8.83 -13.43 -6.09
CA GLN A 5 -10.02 -13.12 -5.31
C GLN A 5 -9.66 -12.97 -3.82
N LEU A 6 -10.01 -11.84 -3.22
CA LEU A 6 -9.98 -11.65 -1.77
C LEU A 6 -11.40 -11.72 -1.23
N ILE A 7 -11.69 -12.69 -0.37
CA ILE A 7 -13.00 -12.77 0.29
C ILE A 7 -12.90 -12.03 1.63
N ALA A 8 -13.49 -10.84 1.70
CA ALA A 8 -13.56 -10.06 2.93
C ALA A 8 -14.95 -10.20 3.57
N LYS A 9 -15.00 -10.58 4.84
CA LYS A 9 -16.27 -10.67 5.58
C LYS A 9 -16.70 -9.27 6.00
N ARG A 10 -17.86 -8.81 5.54
CA ARG A 10 -18.52 -7.66 6.16
C ARG A 10 -19.23 -8.16 7.42
N GLY A 11 -19.30 -7.33 8.47
CA GLY A 11 -20.24 -7.56 9.56
C GLY A 11 -21.64 -7.86 9.03
N ASP A 12 -22.38 -8.71 9.77
CA ASP A 12 -23.72 -9.23 9.48
C ASP A 12 -23.77 -10.28 8.35
N ASN A 13 -22.99 -11.36 8.50
CA ASN A 13 -23.13 -12.66 7.80
C ASN A 13 -23.14 -12.66 6.26
N VAL A 14 -22.74 -11.58 5.59
CA VAL A 14 -22.53 -11.55 4.13
C VAL A 14 -21.03 -11.45 3.83
N GLU A 15 -20.49 -12.48 3.19
CA GLU A 15 -19.15 -12.41 2.60
C GLU A 15 -19.20 -11.44 1.41
N SER A 16 -18.42 -10.35 1.48
CA SER A 16 -18.27 -9.44 0.36
C SER A 16 -16.99 -9.80 -0.40
N VAL A 17 -17.15 -10.30 -1.63
CA VAL A 17 -16.02 -10.55 -2.51
C VAL A 17 -15.38 -9.21 -2.88
N ARG A 18 -14.07 -9.13 -2.73
CA ARG A 18 -13.21 -8.02 -3.15
C ARG A 18 -12.21 -8.56 -4.16
N TRP A 19 -12.02 -7.84 -5.25
CA TRP A 19 -11.10 -8.28 -6.29
C TRP A 19 -9.75 -7.60 -6.10
N MET A 20 -8.71 -8.41 -6.04
CA MET A 20 -7.33 -7.96 -6.18
C MET A 20 -6.88 -8.38 -7.56
N GLU A 21 -7.26 -7.56 -8.53
CA GLU A 21 -6.87 -7.77 -9.92
C GLU A 21 -5.35 -7.66 -10.04
N LEU A 22 -4.78 -8.38 -11.00
CA LEU A 22 -3.38 -8.19 -11.38
C LEU A 22 -3.13 -6.72 -11.72
N GLY A 23 -4.11 -6.06 -12.34
CA GLY A 23 -4.07 -4.64 -12.66
C GLY A 23 -2.96 -4.27 -13.65
N ASP A 24 -2.56 -3.01 -13.63
CA ASP A 24 -1.53 -2.43 -14.48
C ASP A 24 -0.66 -1.44 -13.68
N ALA A 25 0.05 -0.52 -14.36
CA ALA A 25 0.90 0.46 -13.70
C ALA A 25 0.11 1.50 -12.88
N ASP A 26 -1.18 1.69 -13.16
CA ASP A 26 -2.01 2.72 -12.52
C ASP A 26 -2.84 2.17 -11.35
N ALA A 27 -3.20 0.88 -11.38
CA ALA A 27 -3.98 0.25 -10.32
C ALA A 27 -3.74 -1.25 -10.14
N GLY A 28 -4.15 -1.79 -8.99
CA GLY A 28 -4.14 -3.22 -8.68
C GLY A 28 -2.77 -3.74 -8.23
N MET A 29 -2.56 -5.05 -8.32
CA MET A 29 -1.36 -5.69 -7.78
C MET A 29 -0.07 -5.22 -8.46
N THR A 30 -0.10 -5.02 -9.78
CA THR A 30 1.04 -4.52 -10.55
C THR A 30 1.47 -3.14 -10.06
N HIS A 31 0.51 -2.23 -9.85
CA HIS A 31 0.76 -0.93 -9.24
C HIS A 31 1.28 -1.04 -7.81
N ILE A 32 0.65 -1.85 -6.94
CA ILE A 32 1.10 -2.01 -5.55
C ILE A 32 2.54 -2.52 -5.48
N ASN A 33 2.83 -3.58 -6.24
CA ASN A 33 4.16 -4.16 -6.29
C ASN A 33 5.17 -3.17 -6.86
N GLY A 34 4.90 -2.62 -8.05
CA GLY A 34 5.86 -1.73 -8.70
C GLY A 34 6.05 -0.40 -7.97
N ARG A 35 4.98 0.21 -7.43
CA ARG A 35 5.06 1.54 -6.80
C ARG A 35 5.43 1.48 -5.32
N HIS A 36 4.79 0.60 -4.54
CA HIS A 36 4.88 0.61 -3.07
C HIS A 36 5.78 -0.49 -2.49
N ILE A 37 6.16 -1.50 -3.28
CA ILE A 37 7.10 -2.54 -2.86
C ILE A 37 8.44 -2.36 -3.57
N GLU A 38 8.50 -2.45 -4.89
CA GLU A 38 9.76 -2.46 -5.64
C GLU A 38 10.32 -1.06 -5.91
N GLY A 39 9.45 -0.05 -6.01
CA GLY A 39 9.85 1.31 -6.39
C GLY A 39 10.31 1.43 -7.84
N THR A 40 9.67 0.70 -8.74
CA THR A 40 9.93 0.67 -10.19
C THR A 40 8.93 1.48 -11.00
N ILE A 41 7.77 1.85 -10.41
CA ILE A 41 6.69 2.57 -11.10
C ILE A 41 6.56 3.99 -10.56
N ASP A 42 6.58 4.96 -11.49
CA ASP A 42 6.20 6.37 -11.28
C ASP A 42 6.84 7.08 -10.09
N LEU A 43 8.05 6.69 -9.70
CA LEU A 43 8.78 7.35 -8.62
C LEU A 43 9.19 8.79 -8.92
N ASP A 44 9.18 9.19 -10.19
CA ASP A 44 9.51 10.56 -10.61
C ASP A 44 8.24 11.39 -10.93
N SER A 45 7.05 10.82 -10.68
CA SER A 45 5.78 11.56 -10.76
C SER A 45 5.67 12.58 -9.62
N ALA A 46 4.87 13.65 -9.76
CA ALA A 46 4.77 14.69 -8.73
C ALA A 46 4.17 14.23 -7.37
N GLN A 47 3.87 12.94 -7.20
CA GLN A 47 3.20 12.37 -6.04
C GLN A 47 4.20 11.73 -5.07
N ILE A 48 3.94 11.87 -3.78
CA ILE A 48 4.69 11.18 -2.73
C ILE A 48 4.40 9.69 -2.80
N THR A 49 5.44 8.87 -2.71
CA THR A 49 5.31 7.41 -2.66
C THR A 49 5.81 6.91 -1.32
N SER A 50 4.98 6.16 -0.60
CA SER A 50 5.38 5.42 0.61
C SER A 50 5.67 3.97 0.29
N PHE A 51 6.62 3.37 1.01
CA PHE A 51 7.08 2.01 0.74
C PHE A 51 6.81 1.06 1.90
N PHE A 52 6.41 -0.16 1.56
CA PHE A 52 6.40 -1.26 2.51
C PHE A 52 7.84 -1.66 2.85
N PRO A 53 8.16 -1.92 4.12
CA PRO A 53 9.51 -2.24 4.57
C PRO A 53 9.88 -3.70 4.31
N VAL A 54 10.06 -4.06 3.03
CA VAL A 54 10.41 -5.43 2.62
C VAL A 54 11.89 -5.67 2.34
N GLY A 55 12.75 -4.69 2.65
CA GLY A 55 14.19 -4.82 2.47
C GLY A 55 14.67 -4.66 1.03
N GLN A 56 13.90 -4.00 0.19
CA GLN A 56 14.29 -3.59 -1.16
C GLN A 56 15.25 -2.38 -1.13
N THR A 57 15.99 -2.19 -2.23
CA THR A 57 16.72 -0.93 -2.48
C THR A 57 15.93 -0.08 -3.46
N VAL A 58 15.65 1.17 -3.08
CA VAL A 58 14.95 2.15 -3.93
C VAL A 58 15.81 3.41 -4.01
N LYS A 59 16.01 3.95 -5.22
CA LYS A 59 16.82 5.17 -5.44
C LYS A 59 18.16 5.16 -4.69
N GLY A 60 18.84 4.00 -4.66
CA GLY A 60 20.12 3.80 -3.98
C GLY A 60 20.07 3.66 -2.45
N ARG A 61 18.89 3.73 -1.82
CA ARG A 61 18.70 3.53 -0.38
C ARG A 61 18.14 2.15 -0.09
N GLN A 62 18.83 1.40 0.76
CA GLN A 62 18.32 0.16 1.34
C GLN A 62 17.21 0.49 2.36
N LEU A 63 16.00 -0.04 2.14
CA LEU A 63 14.86 0.18 3.02
C LEU A 63 14.85 -0.84 4.18
N PRO A 64 14.13 -0.56 5.28
CA PRO A 64 13.94 -1.52 6.36
C PRO A 64 13.33 -2.83 5.86
N ALA A 65 13.67 -3.95 6.52
CA ALA A 65 13.22 -5.29 6.18
C ALA A 65 12.43 -5.91 7.35
N THR A 66 11.40 -5.21 7.81
CA THR A 66 10.59 -5.62 8.97
C THR A 66 9.42 -6.52 8.58
N MET A 67 9.12 -6.66 7.29
CA MET A 67 8.11 -7.61 6.80
C MET A 67 8.50 -8.23 5.46
N SER A 68 7.94 -9.39 5.14
CA SER A 68 8.04 -10.02 3.82
C SER A 68 6.94 -9.50 2.89
N GLN A 69 7.12 -9.68 1.58
CA GLN A 69 6.08 -9.37 0.60
C GLN A 69 4.79 -10.16 0.84
N GLN A 70 4.87 -11.41 1.29
CA GLN A 70 3.69 -12.19 1.67
C GLN A 70 2.94 -11.54 2.85
N GLN A 71 3.66 -11.04 3.85
CA GLN A 71 3.04 -10.32 4.96
C GLN A 71 2.34 -9.03 4.48
N VAL A 72 2.83 -8.37 3.41
CA VAL A 72 2.12 -7.20 2.84
C VAL A 72 0.74 -7.63 2.33
N TYR A 73 0.65 -8.76 1.62
CA TYR A 73 -0.62 -9.26 1.11
C TYR A 73 -1.56 -9.71 2.24
N ASP A 74 -1.01 -10.35 3.27
CA ASP A 74 -1.79 -10.74 4.45
C ASP A 74 -2.36 -9.50 5.17
N GLU A 75 -1.58 -8.42 5.28
CA GLU A 75 -2.04 -7.16 5.86
C GLU A 75 -3.08 -6.44 4.98
N ILE A 76 -2.97 -6.50 3.66
CA ILE A 76 -4.02 -6.00 2.75
C ILE A 76 -5.33 -6.77 2.98
N TYR A 77 -5.24 -8.10 3.09
CA TYR A 77 -6.40 -8.95 3.37
C TYR A 77 -7.02 -8.61 4.74
N ARG A 78 -6.20 -8.46 5.78
CA ARG A 78 -6.66 -8.04 7.13
C ARG A 78 -7.31 -6.66 7.10
N ALA A 79 -6.72 -5.70 6.40
CA ALA A 79 -7.27 -4.36 6.28
C ALA A 79 -8.66 -4.36 5.62
N LEU A 80 -8.89 -5.18 4.60
CA LEU A 80 -10.20 -5.32 3.96
C LEU A 80 -11.24 -6.01 4.86
N LYS A 81 -10.80 -6.93 5.72
CA LYS A 81 -11.66 -7.73 6.60
C LYS A 81 -12.00 -7.02 7.91
N GLU A 82 -11.02 -6.35 8.50
CA GLU A 82 -11.05 -5.85 9.88
C GLU A 82 -10.84 -4.33 9.95
N GLY A 83 -10.39 -3.71 8.86
CA GLY A 83 -10.13 -2.28 8.81
C GLY A 83 -11.39 -1.43 8.83
N THR A 84 -11.21 -0.16 9.17
CA THR A 84 -12.29 0.82 9.21
C THR A 84 -12.54 1.35 7.80
N ARG A 85 -13.75 1.13 7.27
CA ARG A 85 -14.19 1.70 5.98
C ARG A 85 -14.47 3.20 6.14
N LYS A 86 -13.82 4.04 5.32
CA LYS A 86 -13.98 5.50 5.29
C LYS A 86 -14.31 5.99 3.87
N PRO A 87 -15.13 7.04 3.70
CA PRO A 87 -15.34 7.67 2.39
C PRO A 87 -14.05 8.37 1.91
N ASP A 88 -13.83 8.43 0.59
CA ASP A 88 -12.66 9.05 -0.02
C ASP A 88 -12.99 9.64 -1.40
N GLY A 89 -13.36 10.93 -1.48
CA GLY A 89 -13.48 11.64 -2.77
C GLY A 89 -14.47 11.06 -3.81
N GLY A 90 -15.48 10.30 -3.39
CA GLY A 90 -16.40 9.57 -4.28
C GLY A 90 -16.15 8.06 -4.33
N GLU A 91 -15.02 7.63 -3.76
CA GLU A 91 -14.63 6.25 -3.53
C GLU A 91 -14.68 5.93 -2.02
N TYR A 92 -14.10 4.80 -1.62
CA TYR A 92 -13.90 4.46 -0.23
C TYR A 92 -12.54 3.81 0.00
N LYS A 93 -12.08 3.86 1.24
CA LYS A 93 -10.82 3.25 1.67
C LYS A 93 -11.01 2.44 2.94
N TYR A 94 -10.10 1.50 3.17
CA TYR A 94 -9.96 0.82 4.45
C TYR A 94 -8.70 1.28 5.14
N VAL A 95 -8.81 1.61 6.43
CA VAL A 95 -7.67 1.96 7.27
C VAL A 95 -7.47 0.88 8.30
N HIS A 96 -6.24 0.39 8.41
CA HIS A 96 -5.84 -0.69 9.31
C HIS A 96 -4.53 -0.36 10.00
N SER A 97 -4.40 -0.73 11.27
CA SER A 97 -3.16 -0.63 12.02
C SER A 97 -2.60 -2.04 12.20
N PRO A 98 -1.50 -2.38 11.51
CA PRO A 98 -0.85 -3.68 11.67
C PRO A 98 -0.27 -3.88 13.07
N ASP A 99 0.25 -5.07 13.31
CA ASP A 99 1.06 -5.35 14.50
C ASP A 99 2.32 -4.46 14.55
N GLN A 100 2.70 -4.02 15.75
CA GLN A 100 3.84 -3.13 15.99
C GLN A 100 5.16 -3.70 15.45
N SER A 101 5.31 -5.02 15.39
CA SER A 101 6.50 -5.70 14.86
C SER A 101 6.78 -5.40 13.37
N THR A 102 5.76 -5.00 12.61
CA THR A 102 5.93 -4.60 11.20
C THR A 102 6.61 -3.23 11.07
N GLY A 103 6.60 -2.41 12.12
CA GLY A 103 7.05 -1.02 12.08
C GLY A 103 6.13 -0.09 11.26
N ILE A 104 4.92 -0.52 10.93
CA ILE A 104 3.87 0.26 10.27
C ILE A 104 2.75 0.51 11.30
N SER A 105 2.33 1.76 11.48
CA SER A 105 1.22 2.14 12.36
C SER A 105 -0.11 2.29 11.60
N GLU A 106 -0.07 2.55 10.30
CA GLU A 106 -1.27 2.70 9.47
C GLU A 106 -1.04 2.20 8.02
N ILE A 107 -1.97 1.41 7.52
CA ILE A 107 -2.12 1.03 6.11
C ILE A 107 -3.47 1.54 5.61
N THR A 108 -3.46 2.17 4.44
CA THR A 108 -4.65 2.57 3.69
C THR A 108 -4.80 1.72 2.44
N ILE A 109 -5.95 1.05 2.29
CA ILE A 109 -6.34 0.35 1.06
C ILE A 109 -7.33 1.22 0.29
N LYS A 110 -6.98 1.62 -0.93
CA LYS A 110 -7.85 2.38 -1.83
C LYS A 110 -8.70 1.43 -2.67
N MET A 111 -9.98 1.78 -2.83
CA MET A 111 -10.96 0.95 -3.52
C MET A 111 -11.70 1.76 -4.58
N SER A 112 -11.83 1.20 -5.79
CA SER A 112 -12.78 1.67 -6.79
C SER A 112 -13.84 0.59 -7.02
N GLY A 113 -15.11 0.89 -6.75
CA GLY A 113 -16.16 -0.14 -6.81
C GLY A 113 -15.91 -1.26 -5.80
N ASN A 114 -15.60 -2.49 -6.24
CA ASN A 114 -15.20 -3.61 -5.36
C ASN A 114 -13.73 -4.04 -5.55
N ASN A 115 -12.95 -3.24 -6.28
CA ASN A 115 -11.60 -3.57 -6.70
C ASN A 115 -10.59 -2.80 -5.88
N VAL A 116 -9.54 -3.49 -5.42
CA VAL A 116 -8.40 -2.86 -4.75
C VAL A 116 -7.56 -2.14 -5.81
N THR A 117 -7.45 -0.82 -5.71
CA THR A 117 -6.67 -0.02 -6.66
C THR A 117 -5.26 0.24 -6.16
N SER A 118 -5.07 0.40 -4.85
CA SER A 118 -3.74 0.58 -4.26
C SER A 118 -3.74 0.24 -2.76
N SER A 119 -2.55 0.08 -2.20
CA SER A 119 -2.29 -0.17 -0.79
C SER A 119 -1.07 0.64 -0.38
N LEU A 120 -1.25 1.51 0.62
CA LEU A 120 -0.24 2.46 1.05
C LEU A 120 0.09 2.24 2.52
N PRO A 121 1.36 2.02 2.88
CA PRO A 121 1.80 2.20 4.25
C PRO A 121 1.87 3.70 4.52
N GLU A 122 0.97 4.20 5.36
CA GLU A 122 0.81 5.63 5.59
C GLU A 122 1.75 6.15 6.67
N ASP A 123 2.01 5.35 7.71
CA ASP A 123 2.77 5.81 8.86
C ASP A 123 3.48 4.66 9.59
N GLY A 124 4.48 5.02 10.39
CA GLY A 124 5.27 4.11 11.22
C GLY A 124 6.79 4.23 10.97
N PRO A 125 7.63 3.84 11.96
CA PRO A 125 9.09 4.02 11.91
C PRO A 125 9.80 3.22 10.79
N ALA A 126 9.15 2.19 10.26
CA ALA A 126 9.68 1.42 9.13
C ALA A 126 9.22 1.99 7.77
N VAL A 127 8.21 2.86 7.74
CA VAL A 127 7.68 3.44 6.50
C VAL A 127 8.60 4.54 6.01
N LYS A 128 9.11 4.37 4.78
CA LYS A 128 9.91 5.41 4.11
C LYS A 128 9.11 6.02 2.98
N LYS A 129 9.25 7.33 2.80
CA LYS A 129 8.53 8.08 1.76
C LYS A 129 9.51 8.80 0.84
N TRP A 130 9.36 8.57 -0.45
CA TRP A 130 10.07 9.31 -1.49
C TRP A 130 9.18 10.45 -1.98
N VAL A 131 9.75 11.64 -2.05
CA VAL A 131 9.07 12.85 -2.52
C VAL A 131 9.83 13.37 -3.74
N PRO A 132 9.26 13.26 -4.95
CA PRO A 132 9.99 13.56 -6.19
C PRO A 132 10.31 15.05 -6.37
N ASN A 133 9.51 15.92 -5.77
CA ASN A 133 9.68 17.37 -5.85
C ASN A 133 10.54 17.96 -4.71
N LEU A 134 11.16 17.13 -3.85
CA LEU A 134 12.14 17.62 -2.88
C LEU A 134 13.44 18.06 -3.58
N ASN A 135 14.28 18.81 -2.86
CA ASN A 135 15.62 19.22 -3.31
C ASN A 135 15.60 19.88 -4.70
N GLU A 136 14.77 20.91 -4.88
CA GLU A 136 14.63 21.63 -6.16
C GLU A 136 14.22 20.72 -7.33
N GLY A 137 13.43 19.68 -7.07
CA GLY A 137 12.96 18.73 -8.08
C GLY A 137 13.93 17.57 -8.36
N GLN A 138 14.98 17.41 -7.56
CA GLN A 138 15.91 16.27 -7.66
C GLN A 138 15.40 15.03 -6.91
N GLY A 139 14.31 15.17 -6.17
CA GLY A 139 13.75 14.14 -5.32
C GLY A 139 14.51 13.98 -4.02
N GLY A 140 13.82 13.39 -3.03
CA GLY A 140 14.40 13.20 -1.72
C GLY A 140 13.57 12.26 -0.86
N TRP A 141 14.22 11.74 0.17
CA TRP A 141 13.54 10.99 1.22
C TRP A 141 12.98 11.95 2.26
N LEU A 142 11.73 11.71 2.66
CA LEU A 142 11.17 12.33 3.84
C LEU A 142 11.72 11.57 5.05
N ASP A 143 12.89 11.99 5.54
CA ASP A 143 13.43 11.47 6.79
C ASP A 143 12.57 11.96 7.96
N GLU A 144 12.43 11.10 8.97
CA GLU A 144 11.53 11.26 10.10
C GLU A 144 11.80 12.56 10.85
N ARG A 145 10.74 13.32 11.14
CA ARG A 145 10.75 14.45 12.07
C ARG A 145 10.76 13.96 13.50
#